data_AF-A0A3C1BQE9-F1
#
_entry.id   AF-A0A3C1BQE9-F1
#
_cell.length_a   1.000
_cell.length_b   1.000
_cell.length_c   1.000
_cell.angle_alpha   90.00
_cell.angle_beta   90.00
_cell.angle_gamma   90.00
#
_symmetry.space_group_name_H-M   'P 1'
#
loop_
_entity.id
_entity.type
_entity.pdbx_description
1 polymer ?
#
loop_
_entity_poly.entity_id
_entity_poly.type
_entity_poly.pdbx_seq_one_letter_code
_entity_poly.pdbx_strand_id
1 'polypeptide(L)'
;MAKTLSFKLSALFILLAVFFTAPGVKAQQLSGNVFSYKSEPFTAVVVDKNTSTLYIVEMKNDTPEIIAKTSVLVGGGGGDKKVSGDMKTPEGVYYITGYLSPEQLRRAYGSVADDYGTGAFPLNYPNFFDRMSGKTGSGIWLHGKRVDRKEQSTRGCVALENDVLDDYKKYLKKGIPVVITNGVSFEQRQNYEVEKAFLKEKLDSLVASWSGL
;
A
#
# COMPACT_ATOMS: atom_id res chain seq x y z
N MET A 1 65.58 -59.11 6.08
CA MET A 1 65.44 -57.68 5.70
C MET A 1 64.36 -57.58 4.63
N ALA A 2 63.65 -56.45 4.59
CA ALA A 2 62.50 -56.09 3.74
C ALA A 2 61.11 -56.36 4.36
N LYS A 3 60.47 -55.23 4.66
CA LYS A 3 59.16 -54.99 5.28
C LYS A 3 58.04 -55.27 4.27
N THR A 4 56.88 -55.69 4.76
CA THR A 4 55.59 -55.38 4.12
C THR A 4 54.65 -54.83 5.19
N LEU A 5 54.52 -53.50 5.17
CA LEU A 5 53.66 -52.72 6.05
C LEU A 5 52.22 -52.86 5.55
N SER A 6 51.35 -53.48 6.35
CA SER A 6 49.91 -53.52 6.11
C SER A 6 49.33 -52.13 6.35
N PHE A 7 48.97 -51.42 5.28
CA PHE A 7 48.18 -50.20 5.35
C PHE A 7 46.69 -50.58 5.38
N LYS A 8 46.07 -50.53 6.56
CA LYS A 8 44.62 -50.43 6.68
C LYS A 8 44.23 -49.02 6.24
N LEU A 9 43.69 -48.86 5.03
CA LEU A 9 43.01 -47.63 4.62
C LEU A 9 41.66 -47.58 5.33
N SER A 10 41.59 -46.84 6.44
CA SER A 10 40.34 -46.36 7.00
C SER A 10 39.76 -45.33 6.04
N ALA A 11 38.73 -45.71 5.27
CA ALA A 11 37.99 -44.79 4.41
C ALA A 11 37.17 -43.83 5.30
N LEU A 12 37.74 -42.66 5.57
CA LEU A 12 37.05 -41.53 6.19
C LEU A 12 36.17 -40.87 5.11
N PHE A 13 34.88 -41.20 5.09
CA PHE A 13 33.90 -40.48 4.29
C PHE A 13 33.69 -39.08 4.90
N ILE A 14 34.43 -38.09 4.40
CA ILE A 14 34.11 -36.68 4.62
C ILE A 14 32.87 -36.39 3.78
N LEU A 15 31.70 -36.38 4.42
CA LEU A 15 30.47 -35.88 3.83
C LEU A 15 30.58 -34.36 3.75
N LEU A 16 31.21 -33.87 2.68
CA LEU A 16 31.23 -32.44 2.37
C LEU A 16 29.80 -32.07 1.94
N ALA A 17 28.98 -31.68 2.91
CA ALA A 17 27.70 -31.04 2.64
C ALA A 17 27.99 -29.69 1.97
N VAL A 18 28.07 -29.71 0.64
CA VAL A 18 28.01 -28.50 -0.17
C VAL A 18 26.62 -27.92 0.05
N PHE A 19 26.52 -26.97 0.98
CA PHE A 19 25.37 -26.08 1.05
C PHE A 19 25.37 -25.28 -0.27
N PHE A 20 24.67 -25.80 -1.28
CA PHE A 20 24.18 -24.96 -2.36
C PHE A 20 23.25 -23.94 -1.70
N THR A 21 23.80 -22.76 -1.39
CA THR A 21 22.99 -21.57 -1.16
C THR A 21 22.35 -21.27 -2.52
N ALA A 22 21.14 -21.83 -2.73
CA ALA A 22 20.31 -21.38 -3.83
C ALA A 22 20.25 -19.85 -3.74
N PRO A 23 20.51 -19.11 -4.84
CA PRO A 23 20.37 -17.66 -4.83
C PRO A 23 18.97 -17.37 -4.29
N GLY A 24 18.92 -16.68 -3.16
CA GLY A 24 17.68 -16.48 -2.42
C GLY A 24 16.66 -15.87 -3.36
N VAL A 25 15.61 -16.64 -3.69
CA VAL A 25 14.43 -16.10 -4.35
C VAL A 25 13.97 -14.99 -3.42
N LYS A 26 14.11 -13.73 -3.86
CA LYS A 26 13.62 -12.60 -3.11
C LYS A 26 12.13 -12.84 -2.94
N ALA A 27 11.69 -13.14 -1.71
CA ALA A 27 10.30 -13.42 -1.45
C ALA A 27 9.49 -12.20 -1.93
N GLN A 28 8.54 -12.44 -2.84
CA GLN A 28 7.63 -11.39 -3.32
C GLN A 28 6.87 -10.87 -2.09
N GLN A 29 7.08 -9.60 -1.76
CA GLN A 29 6.50 -8.98 -0.58
C GLN A 29 5.05 -8.58 -0.91
N LEU A 30 4.08 -9.18 -0.21
CA LEU A 30 2.66 -8.93 -0.41
C LEU A 30 2.15 -7.88 0.58
N SER A 31 1.12 -7.13 0.18
CA SER A 31 0.42 -6.24 1.11
C SER A 31 -0.74 -6.98 1.78
N GLY A 32 -0.62 -7.28 3.07
CA GLY A 32 -1.72 -7.86 3.87
C GLY A 32 -2.90 -6.90 4.04
N ASN A 33 -2.73 -5.62 3.71
CA ASN A 33 -3.80 -4.61 3.79
C ASN A 33 -4.78 -4.66 2.61
N VAL A 34 -4.51 -5.47 1.59
CA VAL A 34 -5.37 -5.61 0.41
C VAL A 34 -5.81 -7.06 0.29
N PHE A 35 -7.10 -7.29 0.44
CA PHE A 35 -7.73 -8.59 0.30
C PHE A 35 -8.77 -8.54 -0.82
N SER A 36 -8.88 -9.65 -1.55
CA SER A 36 -9.98 -9.87 -2.48
C SER A 36 -10.55 -11.27 -2.37
N TYR A 37 -11.80 -11.39 -2.78
CA TYR A 37 -12.48 -12.66 -2.94
C TYR A 37 -13.38 -12.61 -4.17
N LYS A 38 -13.11 -13.49 -5.15
CA LYS A 38 -13.86 -13.55 -6.43
C LYS A 38 -13.92 -12.19 -7.15
N SER A 39 -12.86 -11.38 -7.03
CA SER A 39 -12.79 -10.11 -7.74
C SER A 39 -12.08 -10.27 -9.07
N GLU A 40 -12.53 -9.50 -10.07
CA GLU A 40 -11.69 -9.20 -11.24
C GLU A 40 -10.36 -8.55 -10.80
N PRO A 41 -9.28 -8.67 -11.59
CA PRO A 41 -8.03 -8.00 -11.30
C PRO A 41 -8.22 -6.48 -11.15
N PHE A 42 -7.58 -5.89 -10.14
CA PHE A 42 -7.65 -4.46 -9.88
C PHE A 42 -6.35 -3.90 -9.30
N THR A 43 -6.22 -2.58 -9.32
CA THR A 43 -5.13 -1.87 -8.66
C THR A 43 -5.65 -1.20 -7.40
N ALA A 44 -4.84 -1.23 -6.34
CA ALA A 44 -5.05 -0.49 -5.11
C ALA A 44 -3.84 0.40 -4.82
N VAL A 45 -4.08 1.46 -4.07
CA VAL A 45 -3.03 2.30 -3.50
C VAL A 45 -2.98 2.05 -2.02
N VAL A 46 -1.79 1.86 -1.46
CA VAL A 46 -1.60 1.74 -0.01
C VAL A 46 -0.66 2.84 0.45
N VAL A 47 -1.04 3.60 1.46
CA VAL A 47 -0.24 4.67 2.05
C VAL A 47 0.10 4.31 3.49
N ASP A 48 1.39 4.15 3.75
CA ASP A 48 1.96 4.03 5.08
C ASP A 48 2.33 5.42 5.60
N LYS A 49 1.62 5.89 6.63
CA LYS A 49 1.86 7.20 7.24
C LYS A 49 3.13 7.22 8.10
N ASN A 50 3.51 6.09 8.70
CA ASN A 50 4.66 6.03 9.59
C ASN A 50 5.96 6.06 8.79
N THR A 51 6.02 5.34 7.67
CA THR A 51 7.18 5.37 6.76
C THR A 51 7.05 6.43 5.66
N SER A 52 5.93 7.17 5.62
CA SER A 52 5.64 8.18 4.59
C SER A 52 5.86 7.62 3.18
N THR A 53 5.34 6.42 2.93
CA THR A 53 5.53 5.68 1.67
C THR A 53 4.18 5.32 1.06
N LEU A 54 4.06 5.53 -0.25
CA LEU A 54 2.93 5.07 -1.06
C LEU A 54 3.36 3.87 -1.88
N TYR A 55 2.49 2.86 -1.93
CA TYR A 55 2.66 1.63 -2.70
C TYR A 55 1.54 1.51 -3.73
N ILE A 56 1.90 1.08 -4.94
CA ILE A 56 0.94 0.60 -5.93
C ILE A 56 0.88 -0.92 -5.81
N VAL A 57 -0.30 -1.43 -5.51
CA VAL A 57 -0.58 -2.85 -5.32
C VAL A 57 -1.47 -3.33 -6.43
N GLU A 58 -1.08 -4.39 -7.11
CA GLU A 58 -1.88 -5.04 -8.13
C GLU A 58 -2.45 -6.35 -7.58
N MET A 59 -3.78 -6.46 -7.59
CA MET A 59 -4.47 -7.69 -7.25
C MET A 59 -4.63 -8.53 -8.50
N LYS A 60 -3.86 -9.61 -8.61
CA LYS A 60 -3.90 -10.57 -9.73
C LYS A 60 -3.91 -11.98 -9.19
N ASN A 61 -4.78 -12.82 -9.73
CA ASN A 61 -5.01 -14.16 -9.21
C ASN A 61 -5.16 -14.14 -7.69
N ASP A 62 -5.88 -13.12 -7.20
CA ASP A 62 -6.31 -13.07 -5.82
C ASP A 62 -5.10 -12.94 -4.84
N THR A 63 -3.97 -12.42 -5.37
CA THR A 63 -2.68 -12.12 -4.72
C THR A 63 -2.34 -10.62 -4.86
N PRO A 64 -2.05 -9.89 -3.76
CA PRO A 64 -1.78 -8.45 -3.76
C PRO A 64 -0.28 -8.15 -3.89
N GLU A 65 0.20 -8.03 -5.12
CA GLU A 65 1.61 -7.79 -5.41
C GLU A 65 1.95 -6.30 -5.40
N ILE A 66 2.99 -5.91 -4.67
CA ILE A 66 3.51 -4.54 -4.71
C ILE A 66 4.35 -4.37 -5.98
N ILE A 67 3.87 -3.52 -6.90
CA ILE A 67 4.53 -3.30 -8.20
C ILE A 67 5.33 -2.00 -8.27
N ALA A 68 5.05 -1.05 -7.38
CA ALA A 68 5.79 0.20 -7.28
C ALA A 68 5.70 0.79 -5.86
N LYS A 69 6.68 1.61 -5.48
CA LYS A 69 6.64 2.39 -4.26
C LYS A 69 7.34 3.74 -4.44
N THR A 70 6.92 4.74 -3.67
CA THR A 70 7.53 6.07 -3.65
C THR A 70 7.36 6.73 -2.29
N SER A 71 8.28 7.64 -1.95
CA SER A 71 8.13 8.49 -0.77
C SER A 71 7.05 9.55 -1.01
N VAL A 72 6.32 9.89 0.05
CA VAL A 72 5.24 10.89 0.02
C VAL A 72 5.30 11.79 1.24
N LEU A 73 4.57 12.91 1.20
CA LEU A 73 4.31 13.72 2.38
C LEU A 73 2.90 13.44 2.89
N VAL A 74 2.74 13.30 4.20
CA VAL A 74 1.45 13.11 4.88
C VAL A 74 1.17 14.25 5.85
N GLY A 75 -0.02 14.26 6.46
CA GLY A 75 -0.42 15.25 7.45
C GLY A 75 0.48 15.23 8.70
N GLY A 76 0.90 16.40 9.17
CA GLY A 76 1.81 16.53 10.32
C GLY A 76 1.22 16.13 11.68
N GLY A 77 -0.11 15.95 11.78
CA GLY A 77 -0.82 15.80 13.06
C GLY A 77 -0.74 14.43 13.74
N GLY A 78 -0.15 13.40 13.13
CA GLY A 78 -0.01 12.04 13.71
C GLY A 78 -1.33 11.30 14.01
N GLY A 79 -1.37 9.99 13.74
CA GLY A 79 -2.56 9.16 13.97
C GLY A 79 -3.78 9.56 13.13
N ASP A 80 -4.93 8.92 13.38
CA ASP A 80 -6.14 9.06 12.57
C ASP A 80 -6.79 10.45 12.66
N LYS A 81 -7.27 10.94 11.52
CA LYS A 81 -8.00 12.20 11.39
C LYS A 81 -9.37 12.12 12.06
N LYS A 82 -9.70 13.09 12.91
CA LYS A 82 -10.98 13.15 13.62
C LYS A 82 -11.78 14.42 13.33
N VAL A 83 -11.12 15.56 13.17
CA VAL A 83 -11.83 16.84 13.01
C VAL A 83 -11.23 17.71 11.90
N SER A 84 -12.03 18.65 11.38
CA SER A 84 -11.53 19.64 10.43
C SER A 84 -10.35 20.43 11.03
N GLY A 85 -9.28 20.62 10.24
CA GLY A 85 -8.10 21.39 10.68
C GLY A 85 -7.11 20.69 11.62
N ASP A 86 -7.33 19.43 12.00
CA ASP A 86 -6.40 18.68 12.89
C ASP A 86 -5.04 18.31 12.26
N MET A 87 -4.80 18.68 11.00
CA MET A 87 -3.56 18.42 10.24
C MET A 87 -3.23 16.93 10.07
N LYS A 88 -4.20 16.01 10.24
CA LYS A 88 -3.99 14.57 10.14
C LYS A 88 -4.42 14.02 8.79
N THR A 89 -3.69 13.03 8.29
CA THR A 89 -4.16 12.17 7.20
C THR A 89 -5.04 11.07 7.81
N PRO A 90 -6.26 10.83 7.27
CA PRO A 90 -7.17 9.85 7.85
C PRO A 90 -6.65 8.42 7.66
N GLU A 91 -7.04 7.52 8.55
CA GLU A 91 -6.79 6.08 8.43
C GLU A 91 -8.09 5.38 8.00
N GLY A 92 -7.97 4.35 7.16
CA GLY A 92 -9.08 3.59 6.61
C GLY A 92 -9.01 3.37 5.10
N VAL A 93 -10.13 2.91 4.53
CA VAL A 93 -10.26 2.65 3.08
C VAL A 93 -11.06 3.77 2.43
N TYR A 94 -10.46 4.40 1.43
CA TYR A 94 -11.02 5.48 0.64
C TYR A 94 -11.07 5.12 -0.83
N TYR A 95 -11.77 5.92 -1.61
CA TYR A 95 -11.85 5.75 -3.06
C TYR A 95 -11.56 7.06 -3.76
N ILE A 96 -10.80 6.98 -4.84
CA ILE A 96 -10.59 8.11 -5.75
C ILE A 96 -11.92 8.46 -6.40
N THR A 97 -12.33 9.73 -6.30
CA THR A 97 -13.62 10.21 -6.83
C THR A 97 -13.51 10.82 -8.23
N GLY A 98 -12.30 11.16 -8.67
CA GLY A 98 -12.01 11.73 -9.98
C GLY A 98 -10.58 12.26 -10.06
N TYR A 99 -10.33 13.06 -11.09
CA TYR A 99 -9.07 13.76 -11.30
C TYR A 99 -9.34 15.26 -11.53
N LEU A 100 -8.49 16.10 -10.95
CA LEU A 100 -8.47 17.54 -11.15
C LEU A 100 -7.17 17.91 -11.86
N SER A 101 -7.29 18.43 -13.08
CA SER A 101 -6.15 18.94 -13.84
C SER A 101 -5.59 20.23 -13.24
N PRO A 102 -4.33 20.59 -13.53
CA PRO A 102 -3.76 21.87 -13.10
C PRO A 102 -4.61 23.07 -13.52
N GLU A 103 -5.24 23.01 -14.68
CA GLU A 103 -6.13 24.07 -15.17
C GLU A 103 -7.42 24.15 -14.35
N GLN A 104 -8.05 23.02 -14.03
CA GLN A 104 -9.22 22.99 -13.16
C GLN A 104 -8.90 23.51 -11.76
N LEU A 105 -7.75 23.11 -11.21
CA LEU A 105 -7.26 23.58 -9.93
C LEU A 105 -7.00 25.09 -9.96
N ARG A 106 -6.34 25.60 -11.00
CA ARG A 106 -6.09 27.04 -11.19
C ARG A 106 -7.38 27.83 -11.28
N ARG A 107 -8.37 27.33 -12.03
CA ARG A 107 -9.69 27.96 -12.14
C ARG A 107 -10.44 28.00 -10.81
N ALA A 108 -10.35 26.93 -10.02
CA ALA A 108 -11.06 26.83 -8.74
C ALA A 108 -10.37 27.54 -7.57
N TYR A 109 -9.04 27.55 -7.53
CA TYR A 109 -8.26 27.95 -6.36
C TYR A 109 -7.21 29.05 -6.63
N GLY A 110 -7.12 29.56 -7.85
CA GLY A 110 -6.16 30.62 -8.20
C GLY A 110 -4.71 30.20 -7.93
N SER A 111 -3.94 31.07 -7.28
CA SER A 111 -2.53 30.79 -6.93
C SER A 111 -2.33 29.70 -5.88
N VAL A 112 -3.36 29.33 -5.12
CA VAL A 112 -3.28 28.20 -4.17
C VAL A 112 -3.17 26.87 -4.92
N ALA A 113 -3.57 26.83 -6.20
CA ALA A 113 -3.45 25.66 -7.05
C ALA A 113 -2.01 25.12 -7.16
N ASP A 114 -1.00 25.99 -7.02
CA ASP A 114 0.41 25.63 -7.10
C ASP A 114 0.83 24.61 -6.04
N ASP A 115 0.11 24.52 -4.91
CA ASP A 115 0.37 23.54 -3.85
C ASP A 115 0.06 22.10 -4.29
N TYR A 116 -0.74 21.94 -5.34
CA TYR A 116 -1.20 20.64 -5.85
C TYR A 116 -0.39 20.15 -7.06
N GLY A 117 0.60 20.92 -7.52
CA GLY A 117 1.52 20.50 -8.58
C GLY A 117 0.82 20.14 -9.90
N THR A 118 1.15 18.96 -10.46
CA THR A 118 0.65 18.50 -11.77
C THR A 118 -0.75 17.87 -11.74
N GLY A 119 -1.45 17.94 -10.60
CA GLY A 119 -2.86 17.59 -10.47
C GLY A 119 -3.21 16.98 -9.12
N ALA A 120 -4.49 16.69 -8.94
CA ALA A 120 -5.01 16.08 -7.70
C ALA A 120 -6.06 15.00 -7.98
N PHE A 121 -6.09 13.99 -7.11
CA PHE A 121 -7.04 12.90 -7.08
C PHE A 121 -7.80 12.95 -5.74
N PRO A 122 -9.01 13.52 -5.73
CA PRO A 122 -9.77 13.66 -4.50
C PRO A 122 -10.26 12.32 -3.94
N LEU A 123 -10.08 12.10 -2.65
CA LEU A 123 -10.63 10.93 -1.95
C LEU A 123 -12.01 11.24 -1.37
N ASN A 124 -12.81 10.19 -1.18
CA ASN A 124 -14.15 10.28 -0.59
C ASN A 124 -14.17 10.47 0.95
N TYR A 125 -13.10 11.00 1.55
CA TYR A 125 -13.10 11.33 2.98
C TYR A 125 -13.94 12.60 3.25
N PRO A 126 -14.78 12.62 4.30
CA PRO A 126 -15.12 11.49 5.16
C PRO A 126 -16.12 10.55 4.47
N ASN A 127 -15.81 9.26 4.51
CA ASN A 127 -16.66 8.20 3.97
C ASN A 127 -17.84 7.89 4.94
N PHE A 128 -18.65 6.88 4.64
CA PHE A 128 -19.78 6.49 5.48
C PHE A 128 -19.36 6.16 6.93
N PHE A 129 -18.32 5.34 7.10
CA PHE A 129 -17.83 4.93 8.42
C PHE A 129 -17.23 6.10 9.21
N ASP A 130 -16.53 7.02 8.53
CA ASP A 130 -16.01 8.23 9.15
C ASP A 130 -17.13 9.11 9.72
N ARG A 131 -18.18 9.32 8.93
CA ARG A 131 -19.34 10.12 9.33
C ARG A 131 -20.12 9.48 10.47
N MET A 132 -20.32 8.16 10.41
CA MET A 132 -20.93 7.39 11.50
C MET A 132 -20.10 7.50 12.78
N SER A 133 -18.78 7.59 12.67
CA SER A 133 -17.86 7.77 13.80
C SER A 133 -17.70 9.24 14.25
N GLY A 134 -18.50 10.16 13.72
CA GLY A 134 -18.47 11.58 14.08
C GLY A 134 -17.25 12.36 13.54
N LYS A 135 -16.49 11.80 12.58
CA LYS A 135 -15.35 12.51 11.99
C LYS A 135 -15.82 13.64 11.09
N THR A 136 -15.08 14.76 11.10
CA THR A 136 -15.37 15.95 10.29
C THR A 136 -14.18 16.40 9.44
N GLY A 137 -14.42 17.34 8.52
CA GLY A 137 -13.45 17.85 7.56
C GLY A 137 -13.73 17.36 6.14
N SER A 138 -12.82 17.70 5.22
CA SER A 138 -12.93 17.39 3.80
C SER A 138 -11.57 17.61 3.11
N GLY A 139 -11.50 17.39 1.80
CA GLY A 139 -10.35 17.84 1.00
C GLY A 139 -9.09 16.99 1.16
N ILE A 140 -9.24 15.70 1.44
CA ILE A 140 -8.10 14.76 1.50
C ILE A 140 -7.84 14.23 0.10
N TRP A 141 -6.74 14.63 -0.51
CA TRP A 141 -6.40 14.29 -1.90
C TRP A 141 -5.03 13.61 -1.99
N LEU A 142 -4.83 12.79 -3.02
CA LEU A 142 -3.49 12.46 -3.52
C LEU A 142 -3.13 13.53 -4.55
N HIS A 143 -2.01 14.23 -4.41
CA HIS A 143 -1.66 15.31 -5.34
C HIS A 143 -0.16 15.45 -5.54
N GLY A 144 0.25 16.26 -6.52
CA GLY A 144 1.65 16.62 -6.73
C GLY A 144 2.13 17.59 -5.65
N LYS A 145 3.22 18.30 -5.84
CA LYS A 145 3.58 19.38 -4.90
C LYS A 145 4.25 20.54 -5.59
N ARG A 146 4.16 21.70 -4.96
CA ARG A 146 4.92 22.88 -5.36
C ARG A 146 6.43 22.57 -5.31
N VAL A 147 7.18 23.01 -6.32
CA VAL A 147 8.61 22.72 -6.46
C VAL A 147 9.46 23.34 -5.35
N ASP A 148 9.11 24.54 -4.90
CA ASP A 148 9.80 25.29 -3.83
C ASP A 148 9.20 25.04 -2.44
N ARG A 149 8.36 24.01 -2.27
CA ARG A 149 7.77 23.63 -0.98
C ARG A 149 8.88 23.29 0.03
N LYS A 150 8.84 23.93 1.20
CA LYS A 150 9.82 23.69 2.29
C LYS A 150 9.28 22.73 3.35
N GLU A 151 7.98 22.71 3.56
CA GLU A 151 7.32 21.91 4.59
C GLU A 151 7.35 20.42 4.25
N GLN A 152 7.87 19.63 5.18
CA GLN A 152 7.95 18.17 5.09
C GLN A 152 6.65 17.46 5.47
N SER A 153 5.55 18.20 5.61
CA SER A 153 4.23 17.66 5.92
C SER A 153 3.14 18.46 5.23
N THR A 154 1.97 17.84 5.09
CA THR A 154 0.76 18.46 4.54
C THR A 154 -0.22 18.81 5.66
N ARG A 155 -1.39 19.33 5.28
CA ARG A 155 -2.54 19.54 6.20
C ARG A 155 -3.45 18.33 6.32
N GLY A 156 -3.08 17.20 5.71
CA GLY A 156 -3.85 15.95 5.71
C GLY A 156 -3.85 15.21 4.37
N CYS A 157 -3.55 15.91 3.26
CA CYS A 157 -3.36 15.28 1.95
C CYS A 157 -2.14 14.35 1.90
N VAL A 158 -2.06 13.54 0.85
CA VAL A 158 -0.86 12.77 0.51
C VAL A 158 -0.22 13.42 -0.72
N ALA A 159 0.96 14.01 -0.56
CA ALA A 159 1.63 14.72 -1.64
C ALA A 159 2.80 13.89 -2.20
N LEU A 160 2.89 13.80 -3.53
CA LEU A 160 3.91 13.10 -4.29
C LEU A 160 4.81 14.10 -5.02
N GLU A 161 6.00 13.65 -5.42
CA GLU A 161 6.76 14.36 -6.47
C GLU A 161 5.94 14.42 -7.77
N ASN A 162 6.08 15.51 -8.52
CA ASN A 162 5.24 15.77 -9.69
C ASN A 162 5.45 14.75 -10.83
N ASP A 163 6.70 14.39 -11.09
CA ASP A 163 7.08 13.37 -12.07
C ASP A 163 6.53 11.99 -11.69
N VAL A 164 6.65 11.61 -10.41
CA VAL A 164 6.10 10.35 -9.90
C VAL A 164 4.57 10.35 -9.98
N LEU A 165 3.91 11.46 -9.65
CA LEU A 165 2.46 11.57 -9.80
C LEU A 165 2.06 11.34 -11.25
N ASP A 166 2.74 12.01 -12.19
CA ASP A 166 2.48 11.91 -13.62
C ASP A 166 2.63 10.46 -14.13
N ASP A 167 3.68 9.77 -13.69
CA ASP A 167 3.91 8.36 -13.99
C ASP A 167 2.81 7.45 -13.40
N TYR A 168 2.32 7.79 -12.21
CA TYR A 168 1.32 6.99 -11.50
C TYR A 168 -0.12 7.27 -11.94
N LYS A 169 -0.39 8.34 -12.70
CA LYS A 169 -1.75 8.68 -13.20
C LYS A 169 -2.47 7.50 -13.85
N LYS A 170 -1.72 6.61 -14.54
CA LYS A 170 -2.28 5.38 -15.16
C LYS A 170 -2.93 4.41 -14.17
N TYR A 171 -2.51 4.43 -12.90
CA TYR A 171 -3.03 3.61 -11.81
C TYR A 171 -4.11 4.35 -10.99
N LEU A 172 -4.08 5.68 -10.96
CA LEU A 172 -4.93 6.53 -10.13
C LEU A 172 -6.23 6.89 -10.86
N LYS A 173 -7.16 5.93 -10.98
CA LYS A 173 -8.46 6.15 -11.64
C LYS A 173 -9.60 6.27 -10.64
N LYS A 174 -10.72 6.87 -11.06
CA LYS A 174 -11.94 6.90 -10.27
C LYS A 174 -12.35 5.48 -9.88
N GLY A 175 -12.71 5.28 -8.60
CA GLY A 175 -13.10 3.98 -8.06
C GLY A 175 -11.94 3.11 -7.57
N ILE A 176 -10.69 3.54 -7.75
CA ILE A 176 -9.53 2.82 -7.21
C ILE A 176 -9.51 2.98 -5.67
N PRO A 177 -9.40 1.86 -4.92
CA PRO A 177 -9.28 1.91 -3.47
C PRO A 177 -7.92 2.46 -3.05
N VAL A 178 -7.95 3.30 -2.03
CA VAL A 178 -6.78 3.89 -1.36
C VAL A 178 -6.86 3.52 0.11
N VAL A 179 -6.00 2.60 0.54
CA VAL A 179 -5.87 2.20 1.93
C VAL A 179 -4.84 3.10 2.60
N ILE A 180 -5.23 3.82 3.64
CA ILE A 180 -4.30 4.63 4.42
C ILE A 180 -4.20 4.02 5.82
N THR A 181 -2.97 3.71 6.23
CA THR A 181 -2.66 3.03 7.49
C THR A 181 -1.47 3.68 8.19
N ASN A 182 -1.35 3.45 9.49
CA ASN A 182 -0.16 3.83 10.26
C ASN A 182 0.99 2.82 10.12
N GLY A 183 0.79 1.72 9.41
CA GLY A 183 1.82 0.74 9.10
C GLY A 183 1.28 -0.31 8.14
N VAL A 184 2.07 -0.63 7.12
CA VAL A 184 1.70 -1.70 6.17
C VAL A 184 2.07 -3.05 6.76
N SER A 185 1.14 -4.01 6.72
CA SER A 185 1.46 -5.40 7.00
C SER A 185 2.06 -6.01 5.75
N PHE A 186 3.32 -6.42 5.84
CA PHE A 186 4.00 -7.12 4.77
C PHE A 186 3.98 -8.60 5.07
N GLU A 187 3.31 -9.36 4.21
CA GLU A 187 3.11 -10.79 4.42
C GLU A 187 3.94 -11.62 3.44
N GLN A 188 4.39 -12.77 3.93
CA GLN A 188 4.82 -13.85 3.04
C GLN A 188 3.60 -14.52 2.43
N ARG A 189 3.73 -15.02 1.20
CA ARG A 189 2.62 -15.67 0.47
C ARG A 189 1.91 -16.73 1.31
N GLN A 190 2.63 -17.57 2.03
CA GLN A 190 2.02 -18.63 2.84
C GLN A 190 1.12 -18.06 3.94
N ASN A 191 1.55 -17.01 4.64
CA ASN A 191 0.75 -16.37 5.70
C ASN A 191 -0.48 -15.69 5.11
N TYR A 192 -0.29 -14.98 3.99
CA TYR A 192 -1.39 -14.32 3.28
C TYR A 192 -2.47 -15.32 2.85
N GLU A 193 -2.11 -16.48 2.27
CA GLU A 193 -3.09 -17.50 1.87
C GLU A 193 -3.85 -18.09 3.06
N VAL A 194 -3.20 -18.26 4.22
CA VAL A 194 -3.85 -18.73 5.45
C VAL A 194 -4.86 -17.69 5.97
N GLU A 195 -4.45 -16.43 6.08
CA GLU A 195 -5.35 -15.35 6.52
C GLU A 195 -6.50 -15.16 5.53
N LYS A 196 -6.20 -15.19 4.23
CA LYS A 196 -7.20 -15.09 3.17
C LYS A 196 -8.23 -16.21 3.26
N ALA A 197 -7.80 -17.46 3.47
CA ALA A 197 -8.70 -18.59 3.63
C ALA A 197 -9.62 -18.41 4.85
N PHE A 198 -9.08 -17.92 5.97
CA PHE A 198 -9.86 -17.60 7.16
C PHE A 198 -10.90 -16.51 6.90
N LEU A 199 -10.51 -15.38 6.29
CA LEU A 199 -11.43 -14.28 5.98
C LEU A 199 -12.52 -14.71 4.99
N LYS A 200 -12.15 -15.51 3.99
CA LYS A 200 -13.09 -16.10 3.04
C LYS A 200 -14.13 -16.97 3.76
N GLU A 201 -13.70 -17.85 4.66
CA GLU A 201 -14.61 -18.70 5.42
C GLU A 201 -15.61 -17.86 6.24
N LYS A 202 -15.14 -16.81 6.92
CA LYS A 202 -16.01 -15.90 7.67
C LYS A 202 -17.00 -15.17 6.78
N LEU A 203 -16.55 -14.70 5.61
CA LEU A 203 -17.42 -14.03 4.65
C LEU A 203 -18.47 -14.98 4.06
N ASP A 204 -18.07 -16.18 3.64
CA ASP A 204 -18.99 -17.20 3.12
C ASP A 204 -20.03 -17.59 4.19
N SER A 205 -19.61 -17.77 5.44
CA SER A 205 -20.50 -18.06 6.57
C SER A 205 -21.51 -16.93 6.81
N LEU A 206 -21.05 -15.68 6.77
CA LEU A 206 -21.93 -14.51 6.90
C LEU A 206 -22.97 -14.48 5.77
N VAL A 207 -22.53 -14.61 4.52
CA VAL A 207 -23.43 -14.60 3.35
C VAL A 207 -24.46 -15.73 3.42
N ALA A 208 -24.02 -16.96 3.76
CA ALA A 208 -24.92 -18.10 3.90
C ALA A 208 -25.96 -17.91 5.01
N SER A 209 -25.56 -17.32 6.15
CA SER A 209 -26.50 -17.00 7.24
C SER A 209 -27.56 -15.99 6.82
N TRP A 210 -27.20 -15.09 5.89
CA TRP A 210 -28.09 -14.05 5.39
C TRP A 210 -29.01 -14.55 4.29
N SER A 211 -28.54 -15.44 3.41
CA SER A 211 -29.36 -16.02 2.35
C SER A 211 -30.27 -17.17 2.82
N GLY A 212 -30.07 -17.65 4.06
CA GLY A 212 -30.92 -18.65 4.71
C GLY A 212 -32.06 -18.05 5.55
N LEU A 213 -32.17 -16.72 5.61
CA LEU A 213 -33.34 -15.97 6.11
C LEU A 213 -34.33 -15.74 4.98
#